data_AF-A0A6H2F9T0-F1
#
_entry.id   AF-A0A6H2F9T0-F1
#
_cell.length_a   1.000
_cell.length_b   1.000
_cell.length_c   1.000
_cell.angle_alpha   90.00
_cell.angle_beta   90.00
_cell.angle_gamma   90.00
#
_symmetry.space_group_name_H-M   'P 1'
#
loop_
_entity.id
_entity.type
_entity.pdbx_description
1 polymer ?
#
loop_
_entity_poly.entity_id
_entity_poly.type
_entity_poly.pdbx_seq_one_letter_code
_entity_poly.pdbx_strand_id
1 'polypeptide(L)'
;MILYNINITVFKVKIYHIINIIMNKKIEQNTDIKKLEKKIRSYIINIINPILLKHGGSLQLKTVTIEKIALVKFIGGCQGCAMSQHTLNNWIVKELLNNFTELTNVQDITMHDIHHFTYYK
;
A
#
# COMPACT_ATOMS: atom_id res chain seq x y z
N MET A 1 -46.98 0.58 28.55
CA MET A 1 -45.99 -0.52 28.35
C MET A 1 -45.71 -0.85 26.87
N ILE A 2 -46.64 -0.60 25.92
CA ILE A 2 -46.49 -0.95 24.49
C ILE A 2 -45.59 0.05 23.71
N LEU A 3 -45.71 1.36 23.97
CA LEU A 3 -44.92 2.40 23.29
C LEU A 3 -43.39 2.30 23.53
N TYR A 4 -42.99 1.77 24.68
CA TYR A 4 -41.58 1.58 25.04
C TYR A 4 -40.95 0.44 24.22
N ASN A 5 -41.68 -0.66 24.00
CA ASN A 5 -41.24 -1.81 23.20
C ASN A 5 -41.13 -1.49 21.71
N ILE A 6 -42.04 -0.66 21.17
CA ILE A 6 -41.99 -0.21 19.77
C ILE A 6 -40.75 0.67 19.54
N ASN A 7 -40.46 1.61 20.44
CA ASN A 7 -39.27 2.46 20.36
C ASN A 7 -37.97 1.64 20.43
N ILE A 8 -37.88 0.66 21.34
CA ILE A 8 -36.72 -0.24 21.43
C ILE A 8 -36.53 -1.05 20.14
N THR A 9 -37.63 -1.56 19.57
CA THR A 9 -37.59 -2.35 18.33
C THR A 9 -37.15 -1.50 17.14
N VAL A 10 -37.72 -0.31 16.98
CA VAL A 10 -37.34 0.65 15.92
C VAL A 10 -35.88 1.08 16.07
N PHE A 11 -35.40 1.33 17.29
CA PHE A 11 -34.01 1.68 17.55
C PHE A 11 -33.04 0.54 17.22
N LYS A 12 -33.39 -0.70 17.58
CA LYS A 12 -32.61 -1.92 17.27
C LYS A 12 -32.50 -2.17 15.77
N VAL A 13 -33.57 -1.97 15.01
CA VAL A 13 -33.57 -2.06 13.54
C VAL A 13 -32.67 -0.98 12.92
N LYS A 14 -32.75 0.27 13.41
CA LYS A 14 -31.89 1.37 12.93
C LYS A 14 -30.41 1.10 13.19
N ILE A 15 -30.07 0.59 14.38
CA ILE A 15 -28.71 0.19 14.75
C ILE A 15 -28.19 -0.92 13.82
N TYR A 16 -28.99 -1.98 13.61
CA TYR A 16 -28.60 -3.08 12.74
C TYR A 16 -28.32 -2.60 11.31
N HIS A 17 -29.17 -1.70 10.79
CA HIS A 17 -28.98 -1.13 9.47
C HIS A 17 -27.69 -0.31 9.35
N ILE A 18 -27.37 0.52 10.36
CA ILE A 18 -26.12 1.29 10.41
C ILE A 18 -24.90 0.36 10.45
N ILE A 19 -24.93 -0.67 11.31
CA ILE A 19 -23.85 -1.67 11.39
C ILE A 19 -23.64 -2.34 10.04
N ASN A 20 -24.72 -2.76 9.36
CA ASN A 20 -24.63 -3.42 8.07
C ASN A 20 -24.01 -2.52 6.99
N ILE A 21 -24.40 -1.24 6.93
CA ILE A 21 -23.79 -0.26 6.01
C ILE A 21 -22.29 -0.12 6.26
N ILE A 22 -21.88 0.03 7.53
CA ILE A 22 -20.46 0.19 7.89
C ILE A 22 -19.66 -1.05 7.47
N MET A 23 -20.19 -2.25 7.74
CA MET A 23 -19.55 -3.51 7.39
C MET A 23 -19.41 -3.68 5.88
N ASN A 24 -20.45 -3.38 5.09
CA ASN A 24 -20.39 -3.44 3.63
C ASN A 24 -19.36 -2.46 3.06
N LYS A 25 -19.33 -1.22 3.56
CA LYS A 25 -18.32 -0.23 3.14
C LYS A 25 -16.89 -0.70 3.42
N LYS A 26 -16.64 -1.35 4.56
CA LYS A 26 -15.33 -1.93 4.91
C LYS A 26 -14.93 -3.08 3.98
N ILE A 27 -15.89 -3.91 3.58
CA ILE A 27 -15.67 -5.02 2.64
C ILE A 27 -15.33 -4.49 1.24
N GLU A 28 -16.07 -3.49 0.76
CA GLU A 28 -15.80 -2.83 -0.53
C GLU A 28 -14.40 -2.21 -0.56
N GLN A 29 -14.05 -1.42 0.45
CA GLN A 29 -12.71 -0.82 0.58
C GLN A 29 -11.59 -1.86 0.56
N ASN A 30 -11.76 -2.98 1.28
CA ASN A 30 -10.78 -4.07 1.28
C ASN A 30 -10.65 -4.71 -0.12
N THR A 31 -11.77 -4.86 -0.82
CA THR A 31 -11.82 -5.43 -2.17
C THR A 31 -11.10 -4.53 -3.17
N ASP A 32 -11.28 -3.21 -3.07
CA ASP A 32 -10.62 -2.24 -3.94
C ASP A 32 -9.11 -2.17 -3.70
N ILE A 33 -8.68 -2.19 -2.43
CA ILE A 33 -7.26 -2.25 -2.07
C ILE A 33 -6.62 -3.52 -2.62
N LYS A 34 -7.26 -4.69 -2.49
CA LYS A 34 -6.74 -5.95 -3.04
C LYS A 34 -6.60 -5.91 -4.57
N LYS A 35 -7.57 -5.30 -5.27
CA LYS A 35 -7.49 -5.12 -6.73
C LYS A 35 -6.32 -4.22 -7.10
N LEU A 36 -6.14 -3.10 -6.39
CA LEU A 36 -5.03 -2.17 -6.59
C LEU A 36 -3.68 -2.86 -6.32
N GLU A 37 -3.56 -3.59 -5.21
CA GLU A 37 -2.37 -4.35 -4.86
C GLU A 37 -1.99 -5.35 -5.97
N LYS A 38 -2.97 -6.08 -6.53
CA LYS A 38 -2.72 -7.01 -7.64
C LYS A 38 -2.19 -6.29 -8.88
N LYS A 39 -2.75 -5.12 -9.23
CA LYS A 39 -2.27 -4.30 -10.36
C LYS A 39 -0.83 -3.84 -10.14
N ILE A 40 -0.54 -3.26 -8.98
CA ILE A 40 0.81 -2.79 -8.63
C ILE A 40 1.81 -3.94 -8.63
N ARG A 41 1.45 -5.08 -8.03
CA ARG A 41 2.30 -6.29 -8.01
C ARG A 41 2.63 -6.76 -9.42
N SER A 42 1.63 -6.77 -10.32
CA SER A 42 1.83 -7.15 -11.72
C SER A 42 2.74 -6.17 -12.46
N TYR A 43 2.56 -4.86 -12.24
CA TYR A 43 3.40 -3.82 -12.82
C TYR A 43 4.86 -3.93 -12.35
N ILE A 44 5.07 -4.17 -11.06
CA ILE A 44 6.41 -4.38 -10.51
C ILE A 44 7.09 -5.57 -11.18
N ILE A 45 6.40 -6.69 -11.32
CA ILE A 45 6.96 -7.91 -11.95
C ILE A 45 7.27 -7.70 -13.44
N ASN A 46 6.39 -7.02 -14.17
CA ASN A 46 6.46 -6.96 -15.63
C ASN A 46 7.26 -5.77 -16.16
N ILE A 47 7.35 -4.68 -15.39
CA ILE A 47 7.96 -3.41 -15.86
C ILE A 47 9.19 -3.05 -15.02
N ILE A 48 9.04 -2.98 -13.69
CA ILE A 48 10.11 -2.50 -12.80
C ILE A 48 11.21 -3.55 -12.63
N ASN A 49 10.86 -4.79 -12.33
CA ASN A 49 11.82 -5.85 -12.04
C ASN A 49 12.73 -6.20 -13.23
N PRO A 50 12.27 -6.24 -14.48
CA PRO A 50 13.16 -6.44 -15.63
C PRO A 50 14.25 -5.36 -15.76
N ILE A 51 13.98 -4.13 -15.30
CA ILE A 51 14.96 -3.04 -15.27
C ILE A 51 15.91 -3.23 -14.08
N LEU A 52 15.36 -3.49 -12.89
CA LEU A 52 16.17 -3.69 -11.67
C LEU A 52 17.10 -4.89 -11.76
N LEU A 53 16.69 -5.97 -12.42
CA LEU A 53 17.50 -7.18 -12.59
C LEU A 53 18.78 -6.89 -13.38
N LYS A 54 18.76 -5.94 -14.33
CA LYS A 54 19.96 -5.50 -15.06
C LYS A 54 20.99 -4.82 -14.13
N HIS A 55 20.53 -4.33 -12.99
CA HIS A 55 21.35 -3.72 -11.93
C HIS A 55 21.55 -4.66 -10.73
N GLY A 56 21.22 -5.94 -10.88
CA GLY A 56 21.41 -6.98 -9.85
C GLY A 56 20.40 -6.93 -8.69
N GLY A 57 19.31 -6.17 -8.82
CA GLY A 57 18.28 -6.03 -7.80
C GLY A 57 16.88 -6.35 -8.28
N SER A 58 15.92 -6.21 -7.37
CA SER A 58 14.50 -6.43 -7.61
C SER A 58 13.67 -5.71 -6.55
N LEU A 59 12.40 -5.53 -6.82
CA LEU A 59 11.44 -4.91 -5.90
C LEU A 59 10.31 -5.89 -5.60
N GLN A 60 9.90 -5.93 -4.34
CA GLN A 60 8.75 -6.68 -3.89
C GLN A 60 7.73 -5.75 -3.25
N LEU A 61 6.48 -5.83 -3.71
CA LEU A 61 5.34 -5.25 -2.99
C LEU A 61 5.00 -6.12 -1.78
N LYS A 62 5.01 -5.54 -0.58
CA LYS A 62 4.56 -6.20 0.64
C LYS A 62 3.06 -6.09 0.83
N THR A 63 2.53 -4.87 0.81
CA THR A 63 1.10 -4.61 0.97
C THR A 63 0.78 -3.19 0.51
N VAL A 64 -0.51 -2.90 0.35
CA VAL A 64 -1.04 -1.54 0.21
C VAL A 64 -1.91 -1.23 1.44
N THR A 65 -1.63 -0.13 2.13
CA THR A 65 -2.39 0.25 3.33
C THR A 65 -3.79 0.77 2.98
N ILE A 66 -4.65 0.92 4.00
CA ILE A 66 -5.98 1.53 3.84
C ILE A 66 -5.88 2.98 3.35
N GLU A 67 -4.79 3.66 3.71
CA GLU A 67 -4.45 5.02 3.25
C GLU A 67 -3.88 5.04 1.82
N LYS A 68 -3.87 3.88 1.14
CA LYS A 68 -3.34 3.68 -0.22
C LYS A 68 -1.84 3.99 -0.32
N ILE A 69 -1.08 3.61 0.70
CA ILE A 69 0.38 3.67 0.70
C ILE A 69 0.92 2.30 0.29
N ALA A 70 1.76 2.24 -0.75
CA ALA A 70 2.41 1.00 -1.16
C ALA A 70 3.68 0.77 -0.33
N LEU A 71 3.71 -0.31 0.45
CA LEU A 71 4.90 -0.74 1.17
C LEU A 71 5.72 -1.67 0.29
N VAL A 72 6.93 -1.24 -0.09
CA VAL A 72 7.81 -1.98 -0.98
C VAL A 72 9.12 -2.33 -0.29
N LYS A 73 9.74 -3.43 -0.72
CA LYS A 73 11.03 -3.88 -0.23
C LYS A 73 11.94 -4.21 -1.42
N PHE A 74 13.11 -3.60 -1.46
CA PHE A 74 14.17 -3.94 -2.38
C PHE A 74 14.86 -5.23 -1.95
N ILE A 75 15.20 -6.05 -2.94
CA ILE A 75 15.90 -7.32 -2.76
C ILE A 75 17.02 -7.38 -3.79
N GLY A 76 18.26 -7.59 -3.35
CA GLY A 76 19.42 -7.59 -4.23
C GLY A 76 19.78 -6.20 -4.75
N GLY A 77 20.98 -6.07 -5.31
CA GLY A 77 21.56 -4.82 -5.80
C GLY A 77 22.99 -4.64 -5.26
N CYS A 78 23.73 -3.74 -5.91
CA CYS A 78 25.11 -3.40 -5.54
C CYS A 78 25.20 -2.94 -4.07
N GLN A 79 25.83 -3.77 -3.23
CA GLN A 79 26.22 -3.50 -1.83
C GLN A 79 27.24 -2.34 -1.69
N GLY A 80 27.40 -1.50 -2.72
CA GLY A 80 28.65 -0.76 -2.96
C GLY A 80 28.56 0.74 -3.24
N CYS A 81 27.38 1.34 -3.46
CA CYS A 81 27.26 2.80 -3.60
C CYS A 81 25.90 3.33 -3.13
N ALA A 82 25.88 4.06 -2.00
CA ALA A 82 24.67 4.67 -1.46
C ALA A 82 24.00 5.67 -2.41
N MET A 83 24.78 6.38 -3.24
CA MET A 83 24.27 7.41 -4.16
C MET A 83 23.36 6.83 -5.25
N SER A 84 23.69 5.66 -5.82
CA SER A 84 22.88 5.03 -6.87
C SER A 84 21.57 4.46 -6.35
N GLN A 85 21.52 4.05 -5.07
CA GLN A 85 20.32 3.51 -4.44
C GLN A 85 19.24 4.61 -4.29
N HIS A 86 19.63 5.81 -3.84
CA HIS A 86 18.68 6.92 -3.67
C HIS A 86 18.03 7.38 -4.98
N THR A 87 18.80 7.46 -6.07
CA THR A 87 18.25 7.84 -7.38
C THR A 87 17.26 6.80 -7.91
N LEU A 88 17.59 5.52 -7.75
CA LEU A 88 16.74 4.42 -8.19
C LEU A 88 15.43 4.36 -7.41
N ASN A 89 15.52 4.54 -6.09
CA ASN A 89 14.35 4.63 -5.21
C ASN A 89 13.44 5.80 -5.63
N ASN A 90 14.02 6.98 -5.89
CA ASN A 90 13.26 8.15 -6.31
C ASN A 90 12.55 7.95 -7.66
N TRP A 91 13.20 7.29 -8.62
CA TRP A 91 12.56 6.97 -9.89
C TRP A 91 11.37 6.02 -9.67
N ILE A 92 11.51 4.96 -8.89
CA ILE A 92 10.43 3.98 -8.67
C ILE A 92 9.24 4.61 -7.94
N VAL A 93 9.49 5.44 -6.92
CA VAL A 93 8.42 6.16 -6.21
C VAL A 93 7.62 7.01 -7.21
N LYS A 94 8.31 7.80 -8.05
CA LYS A 94 7.65 8.60 -9.08
C LYS A 94 6.91 7.74 -10.11
N GLU A 95 7.54 6.67 -10.57
CA GLU A 95 6.98 5.76 -11.56
C GLU A 95 5.68 5.13 -11.07
N LEU A 96 5.65 4.64 -9.83
CA LEU A 96 4.45 4.05 -9.22
C LEU A 96 3.36 5.09 -8.98
N LEU A 97 3.69 6.28 -8.46
CA LEU A 97 2.69 7.34 -8.23
C LEU A 97 2.10 7.88 -9.55
N ASN A 98 2.90 7.95 -10.62
CA ASN A 98 2.44 8.39 -11.93
C ASN A 98 1.52 7.35 -12.60
N ASN A 99 1.83 6.06 -12.48
CA ASN A 99 1.02 4.99 -13.09
C ASN A 99 -0.20 4.60 -12.26
N PHE A 100 -0.18 4.84 -10.95
CA PHE A 100 -1.26 4.51 -10.02
C PHE A 100 -1.67 5.75 -9.24
N THR A 101 -2.53 6.57 -9.84
CA THR A 101 -3.05 7.80 -9.23
C THR A 101 -3.90 7.53 -7.98
N GLU A 102 -4.30 6.28 -7.75
CA GLU A 102 -4.94 5.89 -6.50
C GLU A 102 -3.96 5.85 -5.32
N LEU A 103 -2.65 5.72 -5.55
CA LEU A 103 -1.65 5.73 -4.48
C LEU A 103 -1.44 7.14 -3.92
N THR A 104 -1.38 7.23 -2.60
CA THR A 104 -1.04 8.47 -1.90
C THR A 104 0.46 8.60 -1.69
N ASN A 105 1.14 7.48 -1.47
CA ASN A 105 2.58 7.42 -1.25
C ASN A 105 3.15 6.02 -1.54
N VAL A 106 4.47 5.92 -1.65
CA VAL A 106 5.22 4.67 -1.73
C VAL A 106 6.34 4.72 -0.69
N GLN A 107 6.40 3.73 0.19
CA GLN A 107 7.37 3.65 1.27
C GLN A 107 8.26 2.41 1.11
N ASP A 108 9.57 2.64 1.12
CA ASP A 108 10.57 1.59 1.17
C ASP A 108 10.77 1.13 2.63
N ILE A 109 10.50 -0.15 2.88
CA ILE A 109 10.65 -0.79 4.20
C ILE A 109 11.88 -1.73 4.25
N THR A 110 12.79 -1.60 3.30
CA THR A 110 14.02 -2.40 3.29
C THR A 110 14.84 -2.07 4.54
N MET A 111 15.24 -3.11 5.27
CA MET A 111 16.23 -2.97 6.33
C MET A 111 17.59 -2.79 5.66
N HIS A 112 17.93 -1.54 5.43
CA HIS A 112 19.28 -1.15 5.07
C HIS A 112 20.04 -1.23 6.39
N ASP A 113 20.81 -2.29 6.64
CA ASP A 113 21.72 -2.32 7.79
C ASP A 113 22.71 -1.18 7.60
N ILE A 114 22.44 -0.05 8.26
CA ILE A 114 23.27 1.15 8.15
C ILE A 114 24.26 1.13 9.29
N HIS A 115 25.51 0.86 8.94
CA HIS A 115 26.64 1.48 9.63
C HIS A 115 26.84 2.95 9.26
N HIS A 116 25.85 3.64 8.67
CA HIS A 116 25.95 5.08 8.42
C HIS A 116 24.61 5.81 8.58
N PHE A 117 24.48 6.50 9.71
CA PHE A 117 23.57 7.62 9.88
C PHE A 117 23.71 8.64 8.74
N THR A 118 22.66 8.86 7.94
CA THR A 118 22.44 10.12 7.19
C THR A 118 20.96 10.17 6.79
N TYR A 119 20.09 10.76 7.62
CA TYR A 119 19.61 12.15 7.57
C TYR A 119 19.02 12.57 6.20
N TYR A 120 17.70 12.80 6.19
CA TYR A 120 17.03 13.67 5.22
C TYR A 120 16.78 15.03 5.88
N LYS A 121 17.12 16.11 5.16
CA LYS A 121 16.73 17.50 5.43
C LYS A 121 15.84 17.96 4.29
#